data_AF-A0A1Q7K9B2-F1
#
_entry.id   AF-A0A1Q7K9B2-F1
#
_cell.length_a   1.000
_cell.length_b   1.000
_cell.length_c   1.000
_cell.angle_alpha   90.00
_cell.angle_beta   90.00
_cell.angle_gamma   90.00
#
_symmetry.space_group_name_H-M   'P 1'
#
loop_
_entity.id
_entity.type
_entity.pdbx_description
1 polymer ?
#
loop_
_entity_poly.entity_id
_entity_poly.type
_entity_poly.pdbx_seq_one_letter_code
_entity_poly.pdbx_strand_id
1 'polypeptide(L)'
;MFYALLTMVSVWLALGPPIGLWPLVYWLPGLNFIRVPSRCMMLAILGLAILAGVGVERLSQSINPGHETTKPRNPETKISFSRFRVFAFSWLPAVVGVLLLAEFAAFPLGLDPDRVEIPPIDRWLATQPKPFVVAEVPLPSPHDLGAWERRHTSFMLYSMAHWQKTVHGYSGRRLPLHVELYEQLTRFPDEQSLASLNRLGVTYVVVHADWYRSGDRAEIDGRLNRFSDRLRLAHTEGAGGESRVYAVVSASARTESR
;
A
#
# COMPACT_ATOMS: atom_id res chain seq x y z
N MET A 1 -18.03 21.56 -23.47
CA MET A 1 -16.65 22.07 -23.57
C MET A 1 -15.93 22.05 -22.21
N PHE A 2 -16.49 22.68 -21.17
CA PHE A 2 -15.91 22.70 -19.82
C PHE A 2 -15.53 21.32 -19.25
N TYR A 3 -16.46 20.36 -19.22
CA TYR A 3 -16.18 19.02 -18.64
C TYR A 3 -15.14 18.20 -19.41
N ALA A 4 -15.01 18.41 -20.72
CA ALA A 4 -13.93 17.80 -21.52
C ALA A 4 -12.56 18.37 -21.13
N LEU A 5 -12.48 19.69 -20.99
CA LEU A 5 -11.26 20.35 -20.51
C LEU A 5 -10.91 19.90 -19.09
N LEU A 6 -11.89 19.90 -18.19
CA LEU A 6 -11.73 19.45 -16.81
C LEU A 6 -11.18 18.02 -16.75
N THR A 7 -11.76 17.11 -17.55
CA THR A 7 -11.32 15.71 -17.63
C THR A 7 -9.87 15.62 -18.10
N MET A 8 -9.55 16.27 -19.21
CA MET A 8 -8.21 16.23 -19.81
C MET A 8 -7.14 16.81 -18.87
N VAL A 9 -7.40 17.96 -18.26
CA VAL A 9 -6.48 18.59 -17.30
C VAL A 9 -6.32 17.72 -16.05
N SER A 10 -7.41 17.15 -15.53
CA SER A 10 -7.37 16.30 -14.34
C SER A 10 -6.57 15.01 -14.57
N VAL A 11 -6.73 14.37 -15.73
CA VAL A 11 -5.89 13.23 -16.13
C VAL A 11 -4.43 13.64 -16.22
N TRP A 12 -4.13 14.78 -16.86
CA TRP A 12 -2.75 15.23 -17.03
C TRP A 12 -2.05 15.58 -15.71
N LEU A 13 -2.81 16.14 -14.75
CA LEU A 13 -2.33 16.35 -13.37
C LEU A 13 -2.07 15.05 -12.62
N ALA A 14 -2.85 14.00 -12.90
CA ALA A 14 -2.71 12.69 -12.26
C ALA A 14 -1.56 11.85 -12.83
N LEU A 15 -1.09 12.14 -14.04
CA LEU A 15 0.04 11.43 -14.66
C LEU A 15 1.35 11.71 -13.93
N GLY A 16 2.18 10.67 -13.81
CA GLY A 16 3.53 10.77 -13.24
C GLY A 16 4.57 11.30 -14.23
N PRO A 17 5.81 11.54 -13.77
CA PRO A 17 6.95 11.84 -14.64
C PRO A 17 7.13 10.75 -15.72
N PRO A 18 7.60 11.11 -16.94
CA PRO A 18 8.11 12.43 -17.33
C PRO A 18 7.05 13.40 -17.86
N ILE A 19 5.82 12.94 -18.11
CA ILE A 19 4.79 13.72 -18.84
C ILE A 19 3.78 14.46 -17.94
N GLY A 20 3.82 14.26 -16.62
CA GLY A 20 2.86 14.82 -15.68
C GLY A 20 2.89 16.35 -15.56
N LEU A 21 1.72 16.98 -15.48
CA LEU A 21 1.57 18.44 -15.30
C LEU A 21 1.85 18.89 -13.86
N TRP A 22 1.83 17.96 -12.89
CA TRP A 22 1.95 18.25 -11.46
C TRP A 22 3.17 19.10 -11.05
N PRO A 23 4.40 18.86 -11.53
CA PRO A 23 5.57 19.63 -11.12
C PRO A 23 5.46 21.13 -11.43
N LEU A 24 4.72 21.51 -12.47
CA LEU A 24 4.51 22.91 -12.86
C LEU A 24 3.55 23.62 -11.91
N VAL A 25 2.49 22.94 -11.46
CA VAL A 25 1.46 23.52 -10.60
C VAL A 25 1.75 23.36 -9.11
N TYR A 26 2.70 22.49 -8.73
CA TYR A 26 3.04 22.20 -7.33
C TYR A 26 3.41 23.45 -6.51
N TRP A 27 4.03 24.43 -7.17
CA TRP A 27 4.47 25.68 -6.53
C TRP A 27 3.36 26.70 -6.31
N LEU A 28 2.16 26.46 -6.84
CA LEU A 28 1.02 27.34 -6.60
C LEU A 28 0.56 27.23 -5.14
N PRO A 29 0.20 28.36 -4.50
CA PRO A 29 -0.28 28.35 -3.12
C PRO A 29 -1.52 27.43 -2.99
N GLY A 30 -1.49 26.56 -1.99
CA GLY A 30 -2.55 25.56 -1.75
C GLY A 30 -2.31 24.19 -2.40
N LEU A 31 -1.68 24.12 -3.58
CA LEU A 31 -1.46 22.82 -4.26
C LEU A 31 -0.27 22.02 -3.70
N ASN A 32 0.72 22.68 -3.08
CA ASN A 32 1.84 22.05 -2.39
C ASN A 32 1.40 21.01 -1.33
N PHE A 33 0.23 21.21 -0.70
CA PHE A 33 -0.28 20.28 0.31
C PHE A 33 -0.67 18.91 -0.26
N ILE A 34 -1.02 18.82 -1.55
CA ILE A 34 -1.41 17.56 -2.18
C ILE A 34 -0.15 16.73 -2.45
N ARG A 35 0.04 15.69 -1.64
CA ARG A 35 1.19 14.77 -1.77
C ARG A 35 0.98 13.67 -2.82
N VAL A 36 -0.26 13.44 -3.23
CA VAL A 36 -0.66 12.34 -4.13
C VAL A 36 -1.48 12.92 -5.28
N PRO A 37 -0.83 13.31 -6.39
CA PRO A 37 -1.48 13.95 -7.53
C PRO A 37 -2.53 13.08 -8.22
N SER A 38 -2.40 11.74 -8.11
CA SER A 38 -3.36 10.79 -8.69
C SER A 38 -4.79 10.96 -8.16
N ARG A 39 -4.98 11.64 -7.02
CA ARG A 39 -6.31 12.01 -6.50
C ARG A 39 -7.08 12.95 -7.43
N CYS A 40 -6.41 13.71 -8.29
CA CYS A 40 -7.07 14.51 -9.33
C CYS A 40 -7.90 13.65 -10.30
N MET A 41 -7.65 12.34 -10.38
CA MET A 41 -8.45 11.41 -11.18
C MET A 41 -9.93 11.37 -10.76
N MET A 42 -10.26 11.72 -9.52
CA MET A 42 -11.67 11.84 -9.09
C MET A 42 -12.43 12.88 -9.93
N LEU A 43 -11.79 14.01 -10.24
CA LEU A 43 -12.37 15.05 -11.09
C LEU A 43 -12.47 14.59 -12.55
N ALA A 44 -11.50 13.79 -13.01
CA ALA A 44 -11.55 13.19 -14.34
C ALA A 44 -12.73 12.23 -14.48
N ILE A 45 -12.96 11.36 -13.49
CA ILE A 45 -14.08 10.42 -13.47
C ILE A 45 -15.42 11.17 -13.45
N LEU A 46 -15.54 12.23 -12.66
CA LEU A 46 -16.73 13.09 -12.66
C LEU A 46 -16.99 13.71 -14.04
N GLY A 47 -15.96 14.31 -14.65
CA GLY A 47 -16.08 14.91 -15.97
C GLY A 47 -16.45 13.87 -17.04
N LEU A 48 -15.87 12.68 -16.98
CA LEU A 48 -16.17 11.57 -17.87
C LEU A 48 -17.61 11.09 -17.72
N ALA A 49 -18.12 10.97 -16.49
CA ALA A 49 -19.51 10.59 -16.22
C ALA A 49 -20.52 11.58 -16.84
N ILE A 50 -20.24 12.89 -16.73
CA ILE A 50 -21.09 13.92 -17.33
C ILE A 50 -21.03 13.86 -18.86
N LEU A 51 -19.84 13.67 -19.44
CA LEU A 51 -19.70 13.52 -20.89
C LEU A 51 -20.39 12.26 -21.42
N ALA A 52 -20.36 11.16 -20.67
CA ALA A 52 -21.08 9.95 -21.00
C ALA A 52 -22.60 10.18 -21.02
N GLY A 53 -23.13 10.91 -20.02
CA GLY A 53 -24.54 11.31 -19.99
C GLY A 53 -24.96 12.12 -21.22
N VAL A 54 -24.17 13.14 -21.59
CA VAL A 54 -24.40 13.94 -22.81
C VAL A 54 -24.29 13.09 -24.08
N GLY A 55 -23.37 12.13 -24.13
CA GLY A 55 -23.22 11.21 -25.25
C GLY A 55 -24.45 10.33 -25.44
N VAL A 56 -24.99 9.80 -24.34
CA VAL A 56 -26.24 9.02 -24.33
C VAL A 56 -27.43 9.87 -24.78
N GLU A 57 -27.55 11.11 -24.29
CA GLU A 57 -28.62 12.03 -24.70
C GLU A 57 -28.58 12.28 -26.21
N ARG A 58 -27.41 12.60 -26.76
CA ARG A 58 -27.26 12.83 -28.21
C ARG A 58 -27.54 11.59 -29.05
N LEU A 59 -27.12 10.42 -28.57
CA LEU A 59 -27.38 9.16 -29.27
C LEU A 59 -28.88 8.81 -29.24
N SER A 60 -29.55 9.06 -28.11
CA SER A 60 -31.01 8.89 -27.98
C SER A 60 -31.77 9.82 -28.94
N GLN A 61 -31.36 11.08 -29.06
CA GLN A 61 -31.95 12.05 -30.00
C GLN A 61 -31.71 11.66 -31.47
N SER A 62 -30.52 11.15 -31.80
CA SER A 62 -30.18 10.68 -33.15
C SER A 62 -31.01 9.46 -33.58
N ILE A 63 -31.38 8.59 -32.63
CA ILE A 63 -32.18 7.39 -32.88
C ILE A 63 -33.70 7.68 -32.87
N ASN A 64 -34.14 8.75 -32.20
CA ASN A 64 -35.53 9.25 -32.18
C ASN A 64 -35.69 10.64 -32.83
N PRO A 65 -35.53 10.80 -34.16
CA PRO A 65 -35.77 12.08 -34.83
C PRO A 65 -37.27 12.45 -34.97
N GLY A 66 -38.18 11.78 -34.25
CA GLY A 66 -39.62 11.75 -34.54
C GLY A 66 -40.52 12.38 -33.47
N HIS A 67 -40.20 13.57 -32.97
CA HIS A 67 -41.13 14.31 -32.08
C HIS A 67 -41.19 15.82 -32.36
N GLU A 68 -41.21 16.23 -33.62
CA GLU A 68 -41.72 17.57 -34.02
C GLU A 68 -42.60 17.45 -35.28
N THR A 69 -43.91 17.42 -35.01
CA THR A 69 -45.05 17.98 -35.76
C THR A 69 -45.29 17.68 -37.26
N THR A 70 -46.43 16.99 -37.50
CA THR A 70 -47.38 17.10 -38.63
C THR A 70 -47.01 16.58 -40.03
N LYS A 71 -47.33 15.30 -40.29
CA LYS A 71 -48.03 14.90 -41.53
C LYS A 71 -48.75 13.56 -41.32
N PRO A 72 -50.06 13.42 -41.60
CA PRO A 72 -50.75 12.14 -41.50
C PRO A 72 -50.28 11.26 -42.66
N ARG A 73 -49.69 10.09 -42.35
CA ARG A 73 -49.25 9.13 -43.37
C ARG A 73 -49.80 7.75 -43.01
N ASN A 74 -50.48 7.16 -44.00
CA ASN A 74 -51.34 5.99 -43.95
C ASN A 74 -50.86 4.82 -43.05
N PRO A 75 -51.79 4.10 -42.39
CA PRO A 75 -51.48 3.11 -41.37
C PRO A 75 -51.33 1.71 -41.98
N GLU A 76 -50.32 1.47 -42.82
CA GLU A 76 -50.09 0.11 -43.34
C GLU A 76 -48.64 -0.33 -43.09
N THR A 77 -48.50 -1.08 -41.98
CA THR A 77 -47.73 -2.32 -41.94
C THR A 77 -46.19 -2.23 -41.97
N LYS A 78 -45.56 -1.43 -41.08
CA LYS A 78 -44.15 -1.63 -40.65
C LYS A 78 -43.89 -1.30 -39.17
N ILE A 79 -44.89 -1.50 -38.31
CA ILE A 79 -44.82 -1.16 -36.88
C ILE A 79 -44.61 -2.44 -36.06
N SER A 80 -43.38 -2.93 -35.94
CA SER A 80 -43.07 -3.92 -34.89
C SER A 80 -41.61 -3.87 -34.45
N PHE A 81 -40.66 -3.68 -35.38
CA PHE A 81 -39.23 -3.70 -35.05
C PHE A 81 -38.68 -2.34 -34.55
N SER A 82 -39.23 -1.22 -35.04
CA SER A 82 -38.78 0.12 -34.66
C SER A 82 -39.18 0.47 -33.22
N ARG A 83 -40.41 0.15 -32.79
CA ARG A 83 -40.88 0.42 -31.42
C ARG A 83 -40.08 -0.31 -30.34
N PHE A 84 -39.70 -1.56 -30.59
CA PHE A 84 -38.87 -2.34 -29.68
C PHE A 84 -37.46 -1.75 -29.53
N ARG A 85 -36.85 -1.27 -30.63
CA ARG A 85 -35.54 -0.59 -30.59
C ARG A 85 -35.61 0.74 -29.84
N VAL A 86 -36.68 1.53 -30.03
CA VAL A 86 -36.88 2.78 -29.29
C VAL A 86 -37.10 2.51 -27.79
N PHE A 87 -37.90 1.51 -27.45
CA PHE A 87 -38.16 1.14 -26.05
C PHE A 87 -36.90 0.60 -25.38
N ALA A 88 -36.19 -0.35 -26.00
CA ALA A 88 -34.93 -0.89 -25.47
C ALA A 88 -33.86 0.20 -25.28
N PHE A 89 -33.75 1.14 -26.20
CA PHE A 89 -32.77 2.22 -26.12
C PHE A 89 -33.13 3.30 -25.08
N SER A 90 -34.42 3.48 -24.79
CA SER A 90 -34.89 4.41 -23.76
C SER A 90 -34.67 3.89 -22.34
N TRP A 91 -34.68 2.57 -22.14
CA TRP A 91 -34.52 1.96 -20.81
C TRP A 91 -33.07 1.56 -20.50
N LEU A 92 -32.23 1.34 -21.53
CA LEU A 92 -30.84 0.93 -21.37
C LEU A 92 -30.02 1.89 -20.46
N PRO A 93 -30.09 3.23 -20.59
CA PRO A 93 -29.36 4.13 -19.70
C PRO A 93 -29.79 4.03 -18.24
N ALA A 94 -31.09 3.84 -18.01
CA ALA A 94 -31.64 3.68 -16.67
C ALA A 94 -31.15 2.36 -16.04
N VAL A 95 -31.15 1.27 -16.80
CA VAL A 95 -30.60 -0.02 -16.35
C VAL A 95 -29.11 0.10 -16.02
N VAL A 96 -28.31 0.71 -16.91
CA VAL A 96 -26.88 0.95 -16.66
C VAL A 96 -26.68 1.82 -15.41
N GLY A 97 -27.46 2.87 -15.24
CA GLY A 97 -27.42 3.72 -14.05
C GLY A 97 -27.69 2.95 -12.75
N VAL A 98 -28.70 2.08 -12.75
CA VAL A 98 -29.02 1.22 -11.60
C VAL A 98 -27.89 0.21 -11.33
N LEU A 99 -27.33 -0.41 -12.36
CA LEU A 99 -26.20 -1.33 -12.20
C LEU A 99 -24.97 -0.63 -11.63
N LEU A 100 -24.67 0.59 -12.08
CA LEU A 100 -23.58 1.39 -11.50
C LEU A 100 -23.86 1.73 -10.04
N LEU A 101 -25.07 2.14 -9.69
CA LEU A 101 -25.44 2.40 -8.30
C LEU A 101 -25.31 1.15 -7.43
N ALA A 102 -25.67 -0.02 -7.95
CA ALA A 102 -25.51 -1.30 -7.25
C ALA A 102 -24.03 -1.67 -7.06
N GLU A 103 -23.20 -1.49 -8.08
CA GLU A 103 -21.75 -1.73 -8.02
C GLU A 103 -21.04 -0.76 -7.06
N PHE A 104 -21.41 0.52 -7.08
CA PHE A 104 -20.86 1.55 -6.20
C PHE A 104 -21.55 1.65 -4.84
N ALA A 105 -22.56 0.80 -4.57
CA ALA A 105 -23.20 0.77 -3.27
C ALA A 105 -22.18 0.29 -2.23
N ALA A 106 -21.72 1.21 -1.40
CA ALA A 106 -20.82 0.91 -0.28
C ALA A 106 -21.62 0.22 0.83
N PHE A 107 -21.78 -1.09 0.73
CA PHE A 107 -22.26 -1.89 1.85
C PHE A 107 -21.17 -1.95 2.92
N PRO A 108 -21.51 -1.77 4.21
CA PRO A 108 -20.54 -1.93 5.28
C PRO A 108 -20.02 -3.36 5.21
N LEU A 109 -18.76 -3.50 4.78
CA LEU A 109 -18.02 -4.74 4.98
C LEU A 109 -18.05 -5.00 6.48
N GLY A 110 -18.29 -6.25 6.89
CA GLY A 110 -18.21 -6.62 8.30
C GLY A 110 -16.80 -6.32 8.81
N LEU A 111 -16.62 -5.14 9.40
CA LEU A 111 -15.35 -4.70 9.97
C LEU A 111 -15.28 -5.31 11.36
N ASP A 112 -14.63 -6.46 11.47
CA ASP A 112 -14.22 -6.99 12.77
C ASP A 112 -12.96 -6.23 13.21
N PRO A 113 -12.92 -5.61 14.41
CA PRO A 113 -11.71 -4.99 14.91
C PRO A 113 -10.60 -6.02 15.07
N ASP A 114 -9.64 -6.01 14.15
CA ASP A 114 -8.48 -6.88 14.24
C ASP A 114 -7.65 -6.48 15.46
N ARG A 115 -7.60 -7.38 16.46
CA ARG A 115 -6.79 -7.18 17.65
C ARG A 115 -5.40 -7.70 17.36
N VAL A 116 -4.47 -6.78 17.17
CA VAL A 116 -3.06 -7.12 17.03
C VAL A 116 -2.56 -7.74 18.32
N GLU A 117 -2.35 -9.04 18.30
CA GLU A 117 -1.74 -9.75 19.43
C GLU A 117 -0.23 -9.49 19.44
N ILE A 118 0.22 -8.69 20.40
CA ILE A 118 1.65 -8.37 20.51
C ILE A 118 2.40 -9.61 21.02
N PRO A 119 3.42 -10.09 20.28
CA PRO A 119 4.20 -11.25 20.67
C PRO A 119 4.84 -11.10 22.06
N PRO A 120 4.99 -12.19 22.83
CA PRO A 120 5.60 -12.11 24.16
C PRO A 120 7.04 -11.59 24.14
N ILE A 121 7.77 -11.80 23.03
CA ILE A 121 9.15 -11.32 22.87
C ILE A 121 9.23 -9.79 22.93
N ASP A 122 8.26 -9.08 22.35
CA ASP A 122 8.18 -7.62 22.38
C ASP A 122 7.75 -7.08 23.75
N ARG A 123 6.94 -7.86 24.49
CA ARG A 123 6.61 -7.53 25.89
C ARG A 123 7.84 -7.66 26.79
N TRP A 124 8.70 -8.66 26.55
CA TRP A 124 9.99 -8.77 27.24
C TRP A 124 10.93 -7.61 26.90
N LEU A 125 10.94 -7.14 25.65
CA LEU A 125 11.71 -5.94 25.28
C LEU A 125 11.26 -4.70 26.09
N ALA A 126 9.97 -4.59 26.41
CA ALA A 126 9.46 -3.49 27.22
C ALA A 126 10.02 -3.44 28.65
N THR A 127 10.54 -4.57 29.17
CA THR A 127 11.16 -4.66 30.50
C THR A 127 12.65 -4.30 30.51
N GLN A 128 13.27 -4.09 29.35
CA GLN A 128 14.69 -3.77 29.25
C GLN A 128 14.99 -2.29 29.56
N PRO A 129 16.23 -1.97 30.00
CA PRO A 129 16.63 -0.59 30.24
C PRO A 129 16.53 0.28 28.97
N LYS A 130 15.88 1.44 29.09
CA LYS A 130 15.66 2.41 28.00
C LYS A 130 16.68 3.57 28.09
N PRO A 131 17.07 4.21 26.97
CA PRO A 131 16.62 3.97 25.61
C PRO A 131 17.40 2.85 24.90
N PHE A 132 16.75 2.18 23.95
CA PHE A 132 17.41 1.25 23.03
C PHE A 132 16.85 1.39 21.61
N VAL A 133 17.52 0.75 20.64
CA VAL A 133 17.06 0.66 19.26
C VAL A 133 16.91 -0.80 18.87
N VAL A 134 15.79 -1.16 18.25
CA VAL A 134 15.46 -2.54 17.86
C VAL A 134 15.42 -2.72 16.34
N ALA A 135 15.85 -3.90 15.89
CA ALA A 135 15.56 -4.44 14.57
C ALA A 135 14.97 -5.83 14.71
N GLU A 136 14.18 -6.27 13.74
CA GLU A 136 13.44 -7.54 13.77
C GLU A 136 13.57 -8.21 12.40
N VAL A 137 13.74 -9.52 12.38
CA VAL A 137 13.99 -10.33 11.18
C VAL A 137 13.25 -11.67 11.31
N PRO A 138 12.86 -12.32 10.20
CA PRO A 138 13.21 -12.05 8.80
C PRO A 138 12.38 -10.98 8.11
N LEU A 139 12.98 -10.32 7.11
CA LEU A 139 12.27 -9.49 6.15
C LEU A 139 12.07 -10.24 4.81
N PRO A 140 10.89 -10.17 4.20
CA PRO A 140 10.68 -10.67 2.85
C PRO A 140 11.41 -9.76 1.84
N SER A 141 11.54 -10.25 0.61
CA SER A 141 12.15 -9.47 -0.47
C SER A 141 11.42 -8.12 -0.67
N PRO A 142 12.15 -6.99 -0.79
CA PRO A 142 11.55 -5.70 -1.14
C PRO A 142 10.83 -5.67 -2.49
N HIS A 143 11.04 -6.69 -3.33
CA HIS A 143 10.32 -6.86 -4.60
C HIS A 143 8.90 -7.43 -4.40
N ASP A 144 8.62 -8.12 -3.29
CA ASP A 144 7.28 -8.53 -2.89
C ASP A 144 6.68 -7.46 -1.96
N LEU A 145 6.16 -6.39 -2.58
CA LEU A 145 5.63 -5.23 -1.86
C LEU A 145 4.54 -5.63 -0.85
N GLY A 146 3.68 -6.58 -1.19
CA GLY A 146 2.57 -6.99 -0.35
C GLY A 146 3.01 -7.73 0.91
N ALA A 147 3.97 -8.64 0.81
CA ALA A 147 4.55 -9.29 1.99
C ALA A 147 5.42 -8.32 2.81
N TRP A 148 6.18 -7.46 2.12
CA TRP A 148 7.11 -6.51 2.71
C TRP A 148 6.39 -5.43 3.54
N GLU A 149 5.34 -4.80 3.02
CA GLU A 149 4.56 -3.80 3.76
C GLU A 149 3.85 -4.40 4.98
N ARG A 150 3.28 -5.61 4.84
CA ARG A 150 2.65 -6.33 5.95
C ARG A 150 3.65 -6.65 7.06
N ARG A 151 4.88 -7.06 6.72
CA ARG A 151 5.92 -7.35 7.71
C ARG A 151 6.33 -6.09 8.48
N HIS A 152 6.63 -4.99 7.77
CA HIS A 152 7.01 -3.73 8.41
C HIS A 152 5.87 -3.18 9.28
N THR A 153 4.63 -3.29 8.83
CA THR A 153 3.45 -2.89 9.61
C THR A 153 3.33 -3.72 10.89
N SER A 154 3.56 -5.04 10.81
CA SER A 154 3.51 -5.92 12.00
C SER A 154 4.56 -5.49 13.03
N PHE A 155 5.81 -5.29 12.61
CA PHE A 155 6.89 -4.82 13.49
C PHE A 155 6.64 -3.42 14.06
N MET A 156 6.07 -2.51 13.27
CA MET A 156 5.63 -1.20 13.79
C MET A 156 4.56 -1.36 14.87
N LEU A 157 3.60 -2.25 14.69
CA LEU A 157 2.56 -2.50 15.69
C LEU A 157 3.12 -3.16 16.95
N TYR A 158 4.04 -4.12 16.80
CA TYR A 158 4.71 -4.78 17.93
C TYR A 158 5.56 -3.80 18.73
N SER A 159 6.17 -2.81 18.07
CA SER A 159 6.93 -1.76 18.74
C SER A 159 6.11 -0.93 19.74
N MET A 160 4.78 -0.95 19.65
CA MET A 160 3.88 -0.32 20.63
C MET A 160 3.91 -0.99 22.01
N ALA A 161 4.51 -2.18 22.17
CA ALA A 161 4.76 -2.74 23.50
C ALA A 161 5.86 -1.99 24.25
N HIS A 162 6.95 -1.63 23.57
CA HIS A 162 8.14 -1.09 24.22
C HIS A 162 8.39 0.41 23.93
N TRP A 163 7.74 0.98 22.91
CA TRP A 163 7.83 2.38 22.48
C TRP A 163 9.27 2.87 22.28
N GLN A 164 10.13 1.99 21.74
CA GLN A 164 11.53 2.32 21.44
C GLN A 164 11.73 2.51 19.95
N LYS A 165 12.84 3.14 19.57
CA LYS A 165 13.17 3.36 18.16
C LYS A 165 13.33 2.00 17.46
N THR A 166 12.68 1.86 16.32
CA THR A 166 12.84 0.71 15.44
C THR A 166 13.38 1.17 14.09
N VAL A 167 14.16 0.31 13.43
CA VAL A 167 14.57 0.52 12.04
C VAL A 167 13.44 0.21 11.05
N HIS A 168 12.31 -0.30 11.54
CA HIS A 168 11.19 -0.72 10.71
C HIS A 168 10.24 0.43 10.42
N GLY A 169 9.84 0.50 9.16
CA GLY A 169 8.73 1.32 8.70
C GLY A 169 8.68 1.35 7.19
N TYR A 170 7.54 1.75 6.65
CA TYR A 170 7.39 2.00 5.23
C TYR A 170 6.78 3.37 4.99
N SER A 171 7.12 3.96 3.85
CA SER A 171 6.63 5.27 3.46
C SER A 171 6.46 5.33 1.94
N GLY A 172 5.58 6.21 1.47
CA GLY A 172 5.41 6.45 0.03
C GLY A 172 6.68 6.94 -0.68
N ARG A 173 7.71 7.39 0.06
CA ARG A 173 9.06 7.64 -0.47
C ARG A 173 10.06 6.64 0.10
N ARG A 174 10.80 5.98 -0.78
CA ARG A 174 11.88 5.05 -0.42
C ARG A 174 13.23 5.72 -0.68
N LEU A 175 13.85 6.21 0.38
CA LEU A 175 15.19 6.80 0.32
C LEU A 175 16.23 5.69 0.04
N PRO A 176 17.38 5.99 -0.60
CA PRO A 176 18.38 4.98 -0.93
C PRO A 176 18.84 4.15 0.28
N LEU A 177 19.07 4.80 1.44
CA LEU A 177 19.46 4.12 2.68
C LEU A 177 18.42 3.10 3.16
N HIS A 178 17.13 3.41 3.00
CA HIS A 178 16.01 2.55 3.40
C HIS A 178 15.98 1.30 2.53
N VAL A 179 16.13 1.45 1.21
CA VAL A 179 16.21 0.33 0.27
C VAL A 179 17.41 -0.56 0.56
N GLU A 180 18.60 0.03 0.71
CA GLU A 180 19.84 -0.70 0.95
C GLU A 180 19.79 -1.50 2.26
N LEU A 181 19.31 -0.89 3.34
CA LEU A 181 19.20 -1.56 4.65
C LEU A 181 18.30 -2.81 4.57
N TYR A 182 17.12 -2.72 3.97
CA TYR A 182 16.21 -3.88 3.95
C TYR A 182 16.66 -4.96 2.99
N GLU A 183 17.31 -4.62 1.87
CA GLU A 183 17.98 -5.61 1.03
C GLU A 183 19.04 -6.39 1.80
N GLN A 184 19.83 -5.72 2.64
CA GLN A 184 20.80 -6.38 3.52
C GLN A 184 20.11 -7.24 4.58
N LEU A 185 19.05 -6.74 5.22
CA LEU A 185 18.34 -7.46 6.27
C LEU A 185 17.58 -8.70 5.79
N THR A 186 17.23 -8.80 4.50
CA THR A 186 16.72 -10.06 3.93
C THR A 186 17.74 -11.20 4.01
N ARG A 187 19.03 -10.86 3.99
CA ARG A 187 20.16 -11.78 4.09
C ARG A 187 20.77 -11.75 5.49
N PHE A 188 20.07 -11.27 6.51
CA PHE A 188 20.59 -11.31 7.87
C PHE A 188 20.73 -12.77 8.39
N PRO A 189 21.76 -13.10 9.20
CA PRO A 189 22.92 -12.26 9.56
C PRO A 189 24.07 -12.38 8.54
N ASP A 190 24.66 -11.24 8.17
CA ASP A 190 25.90 -11.14 7.40
C ASP A 190 26.74 -9.91 7.84
N GLU A 191 27.96 -9.78 7.32
CA GLU A 191 28.85 -8.66 7.67
C GLU A 191 28.24 -7.28 7.36
N GLN A 192 27.56 -7.17 6.22
CA GLN A 192 27.02 -5.91 5.73
C GLN A 192 25.82 -5.46 6.57
N SER A 193 24.86 -6.35 6.83
CA SER A 193 23.70 -6.11 7.67
C SER A 193 24.12 -5.77 9.10
N LEU A 194 25.07 -6.50 9.69
CA LEU A 194 25.56 -6.19 11.04
C LEU A 194 26.34 -4.86 11.10
N ALA A 195 27.07 -4.48 10.05
CA ALA A 195 27.73 -3.17 9.99
C ALA A 195 26.72 -2.03 9.89
N SER A 196 25.68 -2.18 9.07
CA SER A 196 24.59 -1.20 8.95
C SER A 196 23.80 -1.06 10.25
N LEU A 197 23.45 -2.17 10.90
CA LEU A 197 22.78 -2.17 12.20
C LEU A 197 23.61 -1.47 13.28
N ASN A 198 24.92 -1.73 13.33
CA ASN A 198 25.84 -1.01 14.23
C ASN A 198 25.89 0.49 13.94
N ARG A 199 25.93 0.90 12.67
CA ARG A 199 25.95 2.32 12.27
C ARG A 199 24.66 3.05 12.67
N LEU A 200 23.53 2.33 12.65
CA LEU A 200 22.22 2.84 13.08
C LEU A 200 22.02 2.80 14.60
N GLY A 201 23.00 2.29 15.37
CA GLY A 201 22.94 2.20 16.82
C GLY A 201 21.96 1.15 17.34
N VAL A 202 21.66 0.11 16.54
CA VAL A 202 20.77 -0.99 16.94
C VAL A 202 21.39 -1.73 18.12
N THR A 203 20.62 -1.84 19.19
CA THR A 203 21.02 -2.47 20.46
C THR A 203 20.51 -3.91 20.54
N TYR A 204 19.29 -4.16 20.05
CA TYR A 204 18.65 -5.47 20.06
C TYR A 204 18.20 -5.87 18.65
N VAL A 205 18.42 -7.14 18.30
CA VAL A 205 17.85 -7.77 17.10
C VAL A 205 16.95 -8.91 17.54
N VAL A 206 15.67 -8.85 17.15
CA VAL A 206 14.70 -9.92 17.34
C VAL A 206 14.72 -10.82 16.11
N VAL A 207 14.92 -12.12 16.33
CA VAL A 207 14.88 -13.13 15.29
C VAL A 207 13.66 -14.01 15.52
N HIS A 208 12.67 -13.91 14.64
CA HIS A 208 11.47 -14.75 14.59
C HIS A 208 11.77 -16.01 13.77
N ALA A 209 12.38 -17.01 14.41
CA ALA A 209 12.79 -18.26 13.81
C ALA A 209 11.61 -19.06 13.22
N ASP A 210 10.40 -18.88 13.75
CA ASP A 210 9.14 -19.44 13.27
C ASP A 210 8.69 -18.87 11.92
N TRP A 211 9.19 -17.69 11.53
CA TRP A 211 8.83 -17.04 10.26
C TRP A 211 9.76 -17.41 9.11
N TYR A 212 10.85 -18.13 9.38
CA TYR A 212 11.67 -18.76 8.36
C TYR A 212 10.99 -20.04 7.86
N ARG A 213 11.27 -20.44 6.61
CA ARG A 213 10.80 -21.75 6.15
C ARG A 213 11.44 -22.85 6.99
N SER A 214 10.72 -23.94 7.23
CA SER A 214 11.14 -25.02 8.14
C SER A 214 12.52 -25.62 7.82
N GLY A 215 12.98 -25.56 6.56
CA GLY A 215 14.33 -25.97 6.15
C GLY A 215 15.45 -24.96 6.43
N ASP A 216 15.12 -23.68 6.58
CA ASP A 216 16.10 -22.59 6.68
C ASP A 216 16.56 -22.39 8.14
N ARG A 217 15.83 -22.95 9.12
CA ARG A 217 16.10 -22.72 10.55
C ARG A 217 17.48 -23.20 10.98
N ALA A 218 17.90 -24.38 10.54
CA ALA A 218 19.23 -24.92 10.84
C ALA A 218 20.35 -24.09 10.19
N GLU A 219 20.10 -23.56 8.99
CA GLU A 219 21.04 -22.68 8.31
C GLU A 219 21.20 -21.35 9.07
N ILE A 220 20.08 -20.74 9.46
CA ILE A 220 20.07 -19.50 10.25
C ILE A 220 20.75 -19.70 11.60
N ASP A 221 20.50 -20.81 12.30
CA ASP A 221 21.18 -21.14 13.55
C ASP A 221 22.69 -21.26 13.36
N GLY A 222 23.14 -21.94 12.30
CA GLY A 222 24.56 -22.03 11.94
C GLY A 222 25.19 -20.66 11.64
N ARG A 223 24.43 -19.77 11.00
CA ARG A 223 24.88 -18.40 10.68
C ARG A 223 24.93 -17.51 11.94
N LEU A 224 23.91 -17.58 12.80
CA LEU A 224 23.89 -16.85 14.08
C LEU A 224 25.05 -17.29 14.99
N ASN A 225 25.35 -18.59 15.04
CA ASN A 225 26.49 -19.11 15.79
C ASN A 225 27.84 -18.58 15.29
N ARG A 226 27.99 -18.39 13.97
CA ARG A 226 29.19 -17.81 13.36
C ARG A 226 29.44 -16.37 13.81
N PHE A 227 28.39 -15.60 14.07
CA PHE A 227 28.44 -14.20 14.51
C PHE A 227 28.18 -14.04 16.01
N SER A 228 28.39 -15.09 16.80
CA SER A 228 28.18 -15.07 18.26
C SER A 228 29.09 -14.09 19.01
N ASP A 229 30.20 -13.67 18.40
CA ASP A 229 31.09 -12.62 18.89
C ASP A 229 30.45 -11.22 18.84
N ARG A 230 29.47 -11.02 17.95
CA ARG A 230 28.77 -9.74 17.73
C ARG A 230 27.31 -9.76 18.16
N LEU A 231 26.70 -10.94 18.22
CA LEU A 231 25.31 -11.16 18.60
C LEU A 231 25.26 -12.02 19.84
N ARG A 232 25.11 -11.39 21.01
CA ARG A 232 24.97 -12.12 22.28
C ARG A 232 23.49 -12.43 22.52
N LEU A 233 23.14 -13.71 22.65
CA LEU A 233 21.79 -14.11 22.99
C LEU A 233 21.39 -13.51 24.36
N ALA A 234 20.30 -12.74 24.38
CA ALA A 234 19.80 -12.05 25.56
C ALA A 234 18.53 -12.71 26.11
N HIS A 235 17.65 -13.19 25.23
CA HIS A 235 16.40 -13.85 25.62
C HIS A 235 15.90 -14.79 24.53
N THR A 236 15.13 -15.80 24.92
CA THR A 236 14.44 -16.73 24.03
C THR A 236 13.02 -16.95 24.49
N GLU A 237 12.09 -17.00 23.53
CA GLU A 237 10.67 -17.15 23.77
C GLU A 237 10.11 -18.33 22.95
N GLY A 238 9.12 -19.03 23.52
CA GLY A 238 8.53 -20.25 22.95
C GLY A 238 9.33 -21.52 23.29
N ALA A 239 8.64 -22.67 23.35
CA ALA A 239 9.19 -23.95 23.83
C ALA A 239 10.41 -24.47 23.03
N GLY A 240 10.64 -23.94 21.83
CA GLY A 240 11.80 -24.24 20.98
C GLY A 240 12.65 -23.01 20.61
N GLY A 241 12.50 -21.88 21.29
CA GLY A 241 13.16 -20.62 20.89
C GLY A 241 12.69 -20.14 19.53
N GLU A 242 11.37 -20.03 19.37
CA GLU A 242 10.68 -19.56 18.18
C GLU A 242 11.01 -18.09 17.91
N SER A 243 11.10 -17.29 18.97
CA SER A 243 11.62 -15.92 18.89
C SER A 243 12.83 -15.77 19.81
N ARG A 244 13.85 -15.07 19.34
CA ARG A 244 15.11 -14.90 20.08
C ARG A 244 15.57 -13.45 19.98
N VAL A 245 16.03 -12.89 21.09
CA VAL A 245 16.61 -11.54 21.12
C VAL A 245 18.11 -11.66 21.26
N TYR A 246 18.83 -10.99 20.35
CA TYR A 246 20.27 -10.85 20.38
C TYR A 246 20.65 -9.40 20.68
N ALA A 247 21.49 -9.20 21.69
CA ALA A 247 22.14 -7.91 21.94
C ALA A 247 23.30 -7.73 20.96
N VAL A 248 23.33 -6.58 20.28
CA VAL A 248 24.38 -6.24 19.33
C VAL A 248 25.57 -5.66 20.09
N VAL A 249 26.73 -6.31 19.98
CA VAL A 249 27.96 -5.86 20.61
C VAL A 249 28.67 -4.88 19.66
N SER A 250 28.68 -3.60 20.04
CA SER A 250 29.36 -2.56 19.26
C SER A 250 30.88 -2.77 19.28
N ALA A 251 31.57 -2.37 18.21
CA ALA A 251 33.03 -2.43 18.16
C ALA A 251 33.70 -1.53 19.20
N SER A 252 33.05 -0.44 19.65
CA SER A 252 33.59 0.46 20.68
C SER A 252 33.68 -0.20 22.06
N ALA A 253 32.79 -1.14 22.40
CA ALA A 253 32.84 -1.87 23.67
C ALA A 253 34.02 -2.88 23.75
N ARG A 254 34.68 -3.19 22.62
CA ARG A 254 35.87 -4.07 22.62
C ARG A 254 37.11 -3.39 23.19
N THR A 255 37.20 -2.06 23.14
CA THR A 255 38.41 -1.33 23.55
C THR A 255 38.54 -1.18 25.07
N GLU A 256 37.44 -1.24 25.82
CA GLU A 256 37.46 -1.09 27.29
C GLU A 256 37.72 -2.40 28.06
N SER A 257 37.81 -3.54 27.35
CA SER A 257 38.01 -4.87 27.96
C SER A 257 39.42 -5.46 27.76
N ARG A 258 40.40 -4.65 27.37
CA ARG A 258 41.81 -5.05 27.26
C ARG A 258 42.69 -4.32 28.26
#